data_AF-A0A3A4VJH5-F1
#
_entry.id   AF-A0A3A4VJH5-F1
#
_cell.length_a   1.000
_cell.length_b   1.000
_cell.length_c   1.000
_cell.angle_alpha   90.00
_cell.angle_beta   90.00
_cell.angle_gamma   90.00
#
_symmetry.space_group_name_H-M   'P 1'
#
loop_
_entity.id
_entity.type
_entity.pdbx_description
1 polymer ?
#
loop_
_entity_poly.entity_id
_entity_poly.type
_entity_poly.pdbx_seq_one_letter_code
_entity_poly.pdbx_strand_id
1 'polypeptide(L)'
;GYTFKRGLGWRGLALATLVSLVAAVILAGINGLILAAVLYLAIFIFGYYLRGKLGGLTGDSYGALIEIGEGLVFGLVGLLLKGEGFGW
;
A
#
# COMPACT_ATOMS: atom_id res chain seq x y z
N GLY A 1 -4.33 12.27 -16.25
CA GLY A 1 -5.14 11.46 -15.32
C GLY A 1 -5.92 10.34 -16.01
N TYR A 2 -6.74 10.66 -17.02
CA TYR A 2 -7.62 9.68 -17.69
C TYR A 2 -6.89 8.55 -18.43
N THR A 3 -5.72 8.81 -19.02
CA THR A 3 -4.97 7.81 -19.81
C THR A 3 -4.44 6.64 -18.95
N PHE A 4 -4.02 6.89 -17.70
CA PHE A 4 -3.55 5.83 -16.78
C PHE A 4 -4.68 4.92 -16.31
N LYS A 5 -5.91 5.44 -16.17
CA LYS A 5 -7.07 4.65 -15.75
C LYS A 5 -7.71 3.84 -16.88
N ARG A 6 -7.35 4.11 -18.14
CA ARG A 6 -8.02 3.57 -19.33
C ARG A 6 -7.72 2.09 -19.60
N GLY A 7 -6.71 1.52 -18.95
CA GLY A 7 -6.40 0.07 -18.95
C GLY A 7 -6.55 -0.61 -17.57
N LEU A 8 -6.86 0.15 -16.51
CA LEU A 8 -7.02 -0.37 -15.15
C LEU A 8 -8.44 -0.92 -14.98
N GLY A 9 -8.65 -2.13 -15.46
CA GLY A 9 -9.87 -2.89 -15.21
C GLY A 9 -9.89 -3.50 -13.80
N TRP A 10 -11.09 -3.81 -13.30
CA TRP A 10 -11.27 -4.51 -12.02
C TRP A 10 -10.53 -5.86 -11.96
N ARG A 11 -10.34 -6.52 -13.11
CA ARG A 11 -9.54 -7.76 -13.23
C ARG A 11 -8.08 -7.51 -12.93
N GLY A 12 -7.52 -6.42 -13.46
CA GLY A 12 -6.14 -6.03 -13.20
C GLY A 12 -5.92 -5.70 -11.74
N LEU A 13 -6.87 -4.98 -11.12
CA LEU A 13 -6.84 -4.72 -9.68
C LEU A 13 -6.87 -6.03 -8.87
N ALA A 14 -7.80 -6.94 -9.17
CA ALA A 14 -7.91 -8.21 -8.46
C ALA A 14 -6.65 -9.07 -8.59
N LEU A 15 -6.08 -9.18 -9.80
CA LEU A 15 -4.85 -9.92 -10.04
C LEU A 15 -3.65 -9.27 -9.34
N ALA A 16 -3.51 -7.95 -9.41
CA ALA A 16 -2.43 -7.23 -8.73
C ALA A 16 -2.50 -7.44 -7.21
N THR A 17 -3.70 -7.30 -6.62
CA THR A 17 -3.91 -7.52 -5.19
C THR A 17 -3.62 -8.96 -4.78
N LEU A 18 -4.05 -9.94 -5.58
CA LEU A 18 -3.77 -11.35 -5.31
C LEU A 18 -2.25 -11.62 -5.32
N VAL A 19 -1.55 -11.16 -6.35
CA VAL A 19 -0.10 -11.33 -6.48
C VAL A 19 0.64 -10.67 -5.31
N SER A 20 0.25 -9.46 -4.92
CA SER A 20 0.88 -8.78 -3.79
C SER A 20 0.60 -9.47 -2.45
N LEU A 21 -0.59 -10.03 -2.24
CA LEU A 21 -0.91 -10.80 -1.02
C LEU A 21 -0.11 -12.10 -0.96
N VAL A 22 0.02 -12.82 -2.08
CA VAL A 22 0.86 -14.02 -2.18
C VAL A 22 2.32 -13.67 -1.87
N ALA A 23 2.85 -12.59 -2.45
CA ALA A 23 4.21 -12.13 -2.15
C ALA A 23 4.38 -11.77 -0.67
N ALA A 24 3.41 -11.10 -0.06
CA ALA A 24 3.45 -10.75 1.36
C ALA A 24 3.51 -11.99 2.27
N VAL A 25 2.72 -13.03 1.95
CA VAL A 25 2.72 -14.31 2.69
C VAL A 25 4.06 -15.04 2.52
N ILE A 26 4.60 -15.09 1.31
CA ILE A 26 5.89 -15.75 1.04
C ILE A 26 7.04 -15.08 1.81
N LEU A 27 7.04 -13.74 1.87
CA LEU A 27 8.14 -12.98 2.47
C LEU A 27 8.06 -12.88 3.99
N ALA A 28 6.85 -12.77 4.56
CA ALA A 28 6.67 -12.44 5.97
C ALA A 28 5.51 -13.21 6.65
N GLY A 29 4.95 -14.23 6.01
CA GLY A 29 3.88 -15.05 6.57
C GLY A 29 2.64 -14.25 6.96
N ILE A 30 2.11 -14.50 8.17
CA ILE A 30 0.95 -13.78 8.72
C ILE A 30 1.26 -12.30 8.96
N ASN A 31 2.49 -11.97 9.39
CA ASN A 31 2.91 -10.57 9.57
C ASN A 31 2.85 -9.81 8.23
N GLY A 32 3.20 -10.46 7.12
CA GLY A 32 3.03 -9.90 5.78
C GLY A 32 1.59 -9.53 5.43
N LEU A 33 0.62 -10.37 5.83
CA LEU A 33 -0.81 -10.07 5.63
C LEU A 33 -1.27 -8.88 6.48
N ILE A 34 -0.80 -8.78 7.72
CA ILE A 34 -1.10 -7.64 8.61
C ILE A 34 -0.53 -6.34 8.00
N LEU A 35 0.72 -6.37 7.55
CA LEU A 35 1.37 -5.24 6.89
C LEU A 35 0.60 -4.80 5.64
N ALA A 36 0.22 -5.75 4.78
CA ALA A 36 -0.56 -5.47 3.58
C ALA A 36 -1.93 -4.86 3.90
N ALA A 37 -2.62 -5.38 4.91
CA ALA A 37 -3.92 -4.87 5.33
C ALA A 37 -3.83 -3.41 5.84
N VAL A 38 -2.84 -3.13 6.69
CA VAL A 38 -2.60 -1.77 7.22
C VAL A 38 -2.24 -0.81 6.08
N LEU A 39 -1.36 -1.22 5.16
CA LEU A 39 -0.97 -0.43 4.00
C LEU A 39 -2.16 -0.09 3.11
N TYR A 40 -2.98 -1.08 2.75
CA TYR A 40 -4.13 -0.87 1.88
C TYR A 40 -5.16 0.06 2.52
N LEU A 41 -5.41 -0.10 3.83
CA LEU A 41 -6.31 0.78 4.57
C LEU A 41 -5.78 2.22 4.58
N ALA A 42 -4.50 2.42 4.87
CA ALA A 42 -3.87 3.73 4.91
C ALA A 42 -3.93 4.43 3.54
N ILE A 43 -3.56 3.73 2.46
CA ILE A 43 -3.61 4.26 1.08
C ILE A 43 -5.06 4.56 0.68
N PHE A 44 -6.02 3.71 1.05
CA PHE A 44 -7.42 3.93 0.72
C PHE A 44 -7.99 5.18 1.41
N ILE A 45 -7.75 5.32 2.72
CA ILE A 45 -8.19 6.49 3.50
C ILE A 45 -7.52 7.76 2.97
N PHE A 46 -6.20 7.75 2.77
CA PHE A 46 -5.47 8.94 2.33
C PHE A 46 -5.84 9.32 0.89
N GLY A 47 -5.97 8.33 0.00
CA GLY A 47 -6.42 8.55 -1.37
C GLY A 47 -7.85 9.09 -1.43
N TYR A 48 -8.76 8.60 -0.59
CA TYR A 48 -10.12 9.13 -0.51
C TYR A 48 -10.13 10.57 0.02
N TYR A 49 -9.34 10.86 1.05
CA TYR A 49 -9.18 12.20 1.61
C TYR A 49 -8.64 13.20 0.59
N LEU A 50 -7.55 12.86 -0.11
CA LEU A 50 -6.97 13.70 -1.17
C LEU A 50 -7.95 13.91 -2.32
N ARG A 51 -8.66 12.87 -2.75
CA ARG A 51 -9.69 12.99 -3.78
C ARG A 51 -10.78 13.99 -3.37
N GLY A 52 -11.22 13.94 -2.12
CA GLY A 52 -12.22 14.86 -1.58
C GLY A 52 -11.74 16.32 -1.51
N LYS A 53 -10.47 16.55 -1.21
CA LYS A 53 -9.89 17.89 -1.14
C LYS A 53 -9.50 18.49 -2.49
N LEU A 54 -9.01 17.68 -3.42
CA LEU A 54 -8.42 18.14 -4.69
C LEU A 54 -9.35 17.97 -5.89
N GLY A 55 -10.58 17.45 -5.69
CA GLY A 55 -11.53 17.19 -6.77
C GLY A 55 -11.16 15.98 -7.65
N GLY A 56 -10.13 15.22 -7.29
CA GLY A 56 -9.59 14.11 -8.06
C GLY A 56 -8.24 13.65 -7.55
N LEU A 57 -7.70 12.60 -8.18
CA LEU A 57 -6.34 12.11 -7.93
C LEU A 57 -5.49 12.33 -9.19
N THR A 58 -4.37 13.02 -9.04
CA THR A 58 -3.38 13.30 -10.10
C THR A 58 -2.14 12.43 -9.92
N GLY A 59 -1.19 12.54 -10.85
CA GLY A 59 0.11 11.84 -10.75
C GLY A 59 0.82 12.14 -9.42
N ASP A 60 0.85 13.42 -9.02
CA ASP A 60 1.48 13.85 -7.77
C ASP A 60 0.81 13.23 -6.54
N SER A 61 -0.53 13.11 -6.55
CA SER A 61 -1.26 12.45 -5.46
C SER A 61 -0.92 10.95 -5.38
N TYR A 62 -0.74 10.27 -6.52
CA TYR A 62 -0.32 8.87 -6.53
C TYR A 62 1.15 8.70 -6.12
N GLY A 63 2.04 9.63 -6.51
CA GLY A 63 3.43 9.65 -6.06
C GLY A 63 3.52 9.78 -4.54
N ALA A 64 2.81 10.75 -3.97
CA ALA A 64 2.74 10.92 -2.52
C ALA A 64 2.18 9.68 -1.79
N LEU A 65 1.15 9.02 -2.36
CA LEU A 65 0.61 7.77 -1.81
C LEU A 65 1.66 6.65 -1.78
N ILE A 66 2.51 6.55 -2.79
CA ILE A 66 3.60 5.57 -2.85
C ILE A 66 4.65 5.86 -1.77
N GLU A 67 5.16 7.10 -1.70
CA GLU A 67 6.19 7.48 -0.73
C GLU A 67 5.71 7.27 0.72
N ILE A 68 4.47 7.66 1.02
CA ILE A 68 3.86 7.41 2.34
C ILE A 68 3.70 5.91 2.60
N GLY A 69 3.30 5.14 1.58
CA GLY A 69 3.17 3.69 1.68
C GLY A 69 4.50 3.01 1.99
N GLU A 70 5.58 3.37 1.29
CA GLU A 70 6.93 2.86 1.53
C GLU A 70 7.42 3.21 2.94
N GLY A 71 7.25 4.47 3.36
CA GLY A 71 7.60 4.92 4.70
C GLY A 71 6.85 4.17 5.81
N LEU A 72 5.54 3.94 5.62
CA LEU A 72 4.73 3.16 6.55
C LEU A 72 5.21 1.71 6.65
N VAL A 73 5.46 1.04 5.53
CA VAL A 73 5.92 -0.36 5.53
C VAL A 73 7.29 -0.48 6.20
N PHE A 74 8.25 0.38 5.87
CA PHE A 74 9.56 0.35 6.52
C PHE A 74 9.48 0.63 8.03
N GLY A 75 8.64 1.59 8.44
CA GLY A 75 8.41 1.87 9.85
C GLY A 75 7.81 0.67 10.60
N LEU A 76 6.79 0.03 10.02
CA LEU A 76 6.12 -1.13 10.62
C LEU A 76 7.03 -2.36 10.66
N VAL A 77 7.79 -2.63 9.59
CA VAL A 77 8.79 -3.70 9.58
C VAL A 77 9.86 -3.45 10.63
N GLY A 78 10.38 -2.22 10.74
CA GLY A 78 11.32 -1.86 11.81
C GLY A 78 10.75 -2.07 13.21
N LEU A 79 9.47 -1.76 13.42
CA LEU A 79 8.78 -2.01 14.69
C LEU A 79 8.62 -3.50 14.98
N LEU A 80 8.26 -4.31 13.98
CA LEU A 80 8.15 -5.76 14.11
C LEU A 80 9.50 -6.40 14.43
N LEU A 81 10.56 -6.02 13.73
CA LEU A 81 11.93 -6.51 13.97
C LEU A 81 12.40 -6.15 15.39
N LYS A 82 12.10 -4.93 15.85
CA LYS A 82 12.38 -4.52 17.23
C LYS A 82 11.58 -5.33 18.25
N GLY A 83 10.32 -5.65 17.95
CA GLY A 83 9.43 -6.45 18.80
C GLY A 83 9.87 -7.90 18.96
N GLU A 84 10.52 -8.48 17.97
CA GLU A 84 11.06 -9.86 18.00
C GLU A 84 12.44 -9.96 18.68
N GLY A 85 12.91 -8.90 19.34
CA GLY A 85 14.16 -8.93 20.11
C GLY A 85 15.43 -8.90 19.26
N PHE A 86 15.32 -8.57 17.96
CA PHE A 86 16.48 -8.23 17.14
C PHE A 86 16.92 -6.80 17.49
N GLY A 87 17.67 -6.69 18.59
CA GLY A 87 18.43 -5.51 18.96
C GLY A 87 19.71 -5.42 18.12
N TRP A 88 19.94 -4.25 17.53
CA TRP A 88 21.30 -3.77 17.26
C TRP A 88 21.74 -2.97 18.48
#